data_AF-A0A1M5RTS2-F1
#
_entry.id   AF-A0A1M5RTS2-F1
#
_cell.length_a   1.000
_cell.length_b   1.000
_cell.length_c   1.000
_cell.angle_alpha   90.00
_cell.angle_beta   90.00
_cell.angle_gamma   90.00
#
_symmetry.space_group_name_H-M   'P 1'
#
loop_
_entity.id
_entity.type
_entity.pdbx_description
1 polymer ?
#
loop_
_entity_poly.entity_id
_entity_poly.type
_entity_poly.pdbx_seq_one_letter_code
_entity_poly.pdbx_strand_id
1 'polypeptide(L)' 'MDKNNFNFKFENLKEIHVGDVPSAKKGIIDCLLNSEENKASIPDKQLNSYIKGHQIGTYIENALKCDQTNKINEKKI' A
#
# COMPACT_ATOMS: atom_id res chain seq x y z
N MET A 1 9.58 18.66 -8.73
CA MET A 1 8.87 17.38 -8.51
C MET A 1 9.70 16.59 -7.53
N ASP A 2 9.35 16.65 -6.24
CA ASP A 2 10.17 16.04 -5.20
C ASP A 2 9.99 14.53 -5.17
N LYS A 3 11.15 13.86 -5.23
CA LYS A 3 11.33 12.43 -5.09
C LYS A 3 10.86 12.05 -3.69
N ASN A 4 9.70 11.40 -3.59
CA ASN A 4 9.19 10.80 -2.34
C ASN A 4 10.12 9.67 -1.91
N ASN A 5 11.25 10.04 -1.31
CA ASN A 5 12.19 9.14 -0.66
C ASN A 5 11.62 8.85 0.73
N PHE A 6 10.62 7.98 0.79
CA PHE A 6 10.03 7.54 2.06
C PHE A 6 11.06 6.70 2.82
N ASN A 7 11.84 7.37 3.66
CA ASN A 7 12.84 6.74 4.50
C ASN A 7 12.14 6.00 5.65
N PHE A 8 11.85 4.71 5.44
CA PHE A 8 11.17 3.87 6.43
C PHE A 8 12.08 3.68 7.66
N LYS A 9 11.78 4.37 8.77
CA LYS A 9 12.47 4.20 10.06
C LYS A 9 11.64 3.35 11.01
N PHE A 10 12.29 2.42 11.73
CA PHE A 10 11.65 1.58 12.75
C PHE A 10 10.96 2.39 13.86
N GLU A 11 11.38 3.63 14.10
CA GLU A 11 10.74 4.55 15.05
C GLU A 11 9.29 4.87 14.66
N ASN A 12 8.94 4.81 13.37
CA ASN A 12 7.58 4.98 12.87
C ASN A 12 6.64 3.81 13.21
N LEU A 13 7.19 2.68 13.69
CA LEU A 13 6.42 1.50 14.09
C LEU A 13 5.89 1.60 15.53
N LYS A 14 6.42 2.51 16.36
CA LYS A 14 6.05 2.63 17.79
C LYS A 14 4.61 3.09 18.01
N GLU A 15 3.98 3.67 17.00
CA GLU A 15 2.57 4.11 17.03
C GLU A 15 1.61 3.15 16.30
N ILE A 16 2.09 2.00 15.79
CA ILE A 16 1.21 1.04 15.14
C ILE A 16 0.46 0.26 16.22
N HIS A 17 -0.76 0.68 16.51
CA HIS A 17 -1.64 -0.10 17.35
C HIS A 17 -2.03 -1.38 16.60
N VAL A 18 -1.98 -2.55 17.26
CA VAL A 18 -2.30 -3.85 16.63
C VAL A 18 -3.72 -3.85 16.04
N GLY A 19 -4.64 -3.04 16.58
CA GLY A 19 -5.99 -2.83 16.04
C GLY A 19 -6.03 -2.12 14.67
N ASP A 20 -4.94 -1.48 14.25
CA ASP A 20 -4.84 -0.74 12.99
C ASP A 20 -4.35 -1.60 11.83
N VAL A 21 -3.64 -2.69 12.14
CA VAL A 21 -3.12 -3.66 11.16
C VAL A 21 -4.24 -4.30 10.32
N PRO A 22 -5.39 -4.73 10.89
CA PRO A 22 -6.52 -5.22 10.12
C PRO A 22 -7.04 -4.21 9.08
N SER A 23 -7.10 -2.92 9.44
CA SER A 23 -7.62 -1.87 8.56
C SER A 23 -6.63 -1.52 7.45
N ALA A 24 -5.33 -1.45 7.76
CA ALA A 24 -4.29 -1.33 6.74
C ALA A 24 -4.30 -2.51 5.76
N LYS A 25 -4.47 -3.74 6.25
CA LYS A 25 -4.60 -4.93 5.41
C LYS A 25 -5.80 -4.81 4.45
N LYS A 26 -6.96 -4.39 4.95
CA LYS A 26 -8.16 -4.14 4.13
C LYS A 26 -7.87 -3.11 3.02
N GLY A 27 -7.19 -2.02 3.35
CA GLY A 27 -6.78 -1.01 2.36
C GLY A 27 -5.86 -1.55 1.27
N ILE A 28 -4.88 -2.38 1.62
CA ILE A 28 -4.00 -3.04 0.64
C ILE A 28 -4.82 -3.93 -0.31
N ILE A 29 -5.71 -4.75 0.24
CA ILE A 29 -6.55 -5.67 -0.53
C ILE A 29 -7.47 -4.90 -1.50
N ASP A 30 -8.19 -3.91 -0.99
CA ASP A 30 -9.11 -3.07 -1.77
C ASP A 30 -8.37 -2.41 -2.94
N CYS A 31 -7.19 -1.85 -2.69
CA CYS A 31 -6.37 -1.25 -3.74
C CYS A 31 -5.95 -2.26 -4.83
N LEU A 32 -5.43 -3.43 -4.43
CA LEU A 32 -4.94 -4.43 -5.39
C LEU A 32 -6.07 -5.10 -6.19
N LEU A 33 -7.29 -5.11 -5.65
CA LEU A 33 -8.47 -5.63 -6.32
C LEU A 33 -9.25 -4.56 -7.10
N ASN A 34 -8.84 -3.28 -7.04
CA ASN A 34 -9.61 -2.13 -7.54
C ASN A 34 -11.06 -2.13 -7.01
N SER A 35 -11.20 -2.37 -5.69
CA SER A 35 -12.47 -2.42 -4.96
C SER A 35 -12.45 -1.43 -3.79
N GLU A 36 -13.61 -1.08 -3.25
CA GLU A 36 -13.74 -0.33 -1.99
C GLU A 36 -14.71 -1.04 -1.00
N GLU A 37 -14.94 -2.34 -1.17
CA GLU A 37 -15.90 -3.13 -0.37
C GLU A 37 -15.62 -3.07 1.13
N ASN A 38 -14.35 -2.99 1.54
CA ASN A 38 -14.01 -2.99 2.95
C ASN A 38 -14.10 -1.61 3.58
N LYS A 39 -14.04 -0.52 2.80
CA LYS A 39 -14.00 0.87 3.26
C LYS A 39 -15.16 1.23 4.18
N ALA A 40 -16.39 0.83 3.83
CA ALA A 40 -17.59 1.09 4.62
C ALA A 40 -17.60 0.37 5.98
N SER A 41 -16.80 -0.69 6.13
CA SER A 41 -16.69 -1.45 7.38
C SER A 41 -15.59 -0.95 8.33
N ILE A 42 -14.82 0.06 7.92
CA ILE A 42 -13.70 0.59 8.71
C ILE A 42 -14.23 1.61 9.73
N PRO A 43 -13.97 1.43 11.04
CA PRO A 43 -14.26 2.46 12.03
C PRO A 43 -13.45 3.74 11.75
N ASP A 44 -14.03 4.92 11.96
CA ASP A 44 -13.38 6.22 11.68
C ASP A 44 -11.98 6.35 12.29
N LYS A 45 -11.82 5.89 13.54
CA LYS A 45 -10.54 5.89 14.26
C LYS A 45 -9.41 5.10 13.55
N GLN A 46 -9.77 4.21 12.63
CA GLN A 46 -8.87 3.34 11.87
C GLN A 46 -8.82 3.67 10.38
N LEU A 47 -9.57 4.68 9.91
CA LEU A 47 -9.64 5.05 8.51
C LEU A 47 -8.28 5.51 7.96
N ASN A 48 -7.49 6.21 8.78
CA ASN A 48 -6.13 6.62 8.42
C ASN A 48 -5.24 5.41 8.09
N SER A 49 -5.37 4.33 8.86
CA SER A 49 -4.60 3.09 8.64
C SER A 49 -5.05 2.35 7.39
N TYR A 50 -6.35 2.33 7.10
CA TYR A 50 -6.88 1.86 5.82
C TYR A 50 -6.30 2.66 4.63
N ILE A 51 -6.29 4.00 4.70
CA ILE A 51 -5.74 4.86 3.65
C ILE A 51 -4.25 4.58 3.42
N LYS A 52 -3.46 4.46 4.49
CA LYS A 52 -2.04 4.09 4.39
C LYS A 52 -1.85 2.71 3.74
N GLY A 53 -2.70 1.74 4.09
CA GLY A 53 -2.75 0.44 3.43
C GLY A 53 -3.01 0.54 1.93
N HIS A 54 -3.98 1.35 1.53
CA HIS A 54 -4.30 1.57 0.12
C HIS A 54 -3.12 2.19 -0.64
N GLN A 55 -2.40 3.14 -0.04
CA GLN A 55 -1.18 3.71 -0.63
C GLN A 55 -0.09 2.65 -0.81
N ILE A 56 0.12 1.77 0.19
CA ILE A 56 1.03 0.62 0.08
C ILE A 56 0.64 -0.29 -1.09
N GLY A 57 -0.66 -0.58 -1.25
CA GLY A 57 -1.18 -1.34 -2.39
C GLY A 57 -0.78 -0.73 -3.74
N THR A 58 -0.90 0.58 -3.89
CA THR A 58 -0.47 1.30 -5.09
C THR A 58 1.03 1.17 -5.33
N TYR A 59 1.85 1.27 -4.28
CA TYR A 59 3.31 1.08 -4.41
C TYR A 59 3.66 -0.35 -4.85
N ILE A 60 2.97 -1.37 -4.32
CA ILE A 60 3.13 -2.76 -4.74
C ILE A 60 2.78 -2.92 -6.21
N GLU A 61 1.63 -2.41 -6.64
CA GLU A 61 1.19 -2.51 -8.03
C GLU A 61 2.18 -1.85 -8.99
N ASN A 62 2.68 -0.66 -8.64
CA ASN A 62 3.69 0.05 -9.42
C ASN A 62 5.03 -0.69 -9.47
N ALA A 63 5.48 -1.27 -8.35
CA ALA A 63 6.71 -2.07 -8.32
C ALA A 63 6.60 -3.30 -9.23
N LEU A 64 5.46 -4.01 -9.18
CA LEU A 64 5.20 -5.16 -10.03
C LEU A 64 5.12 -4.79 -11.51
N LYS A 65 4.50 -3.65 -11.85
CA LYS A 65 4.45 -3.12 -13.22
C LYS A 65 5.85 -2.77 -13.73
N CYS A 66 6.67 -2.08 -12.94
CA CYS A 66 8.06 -1.76 -13.29
C CYS A 66 8.91 -3.03 -13.54
N ASP A 67 8.74 -4.06 -12.72
CA ASP A 67 9.41 -5.35 -12.92
C ASP A 67 8.98 -6.05 -14.22
N GLN A 68 7.71 -5.92 -14.61
CA GLN A 68 7.22 -6.48 -15.88
C GLN A 68 7.85 -5.78 -17.09
N THR A 69 7.98 -4.45 -17.08
CA THR A 69 8.61 -3.70 -18.17
C THR A 69 10.08 -4.08 -18.35
N ASN A 70 10.81 -4.29 -17.26
CA ASN A 70 12.23 -4.70 -17.32
C ASN A 70 12.39 -6.11 -17.91
N LYS A 71 11.52 -7.06 -17.54
CA LYS A 71 11.54 -8.43 -18.10
C LYS A 71 11.20 -8.52 -19.60
N ILE A 72 10.38 -7.60 -20.11
CA ILE A 72 10.05 -7.56 -21.56
C ILE A 72 11.27 -7.10 -22.37
N ASN A 73 12.07 -6.18 -21.83
CA ASN A 73 13.25 -5.64 -22.52
C ASN A 73 14.41 -6.65 -22.55
N GLU A 74 14.56 -7.49 -21.52
CA GLU A 74 15.58 -8.55 -21.50
C GLU A 74 15.30 -9.71 -22.47
N LYS A 75 14.03 -9.96 -22.82
CA LYS A 75 13.65 -11.02 -23.78
C LYS A 75 13.74 -10.61 -25.25
N LYS A 76 14.10 -9.36 -25.54
CA LYS A 76 14.18 -8.81 -26.91
C LYS A 76 15.62 -8.65 -27.42
N ILE A 77 16.61 -9.16 -26.69
CA ILE A 77 18.02 -9.17 -27.07
C ILE A 77 18.43 -10.59 -27.47
#